data_AF-A0A0K0DLY0-F1
#
_entry.id   AF-A0A0K0DLY0-F1
#
_cell.length_a   1.000
_cell.length_b   1.000
_cell.length_c   1.000
_cell.angle_alpha   90.00
_cell.angle_beta   90.00
_cell.angle_gamma   90.00
#
_symmetry.space_group_name_H-M   'P 1'
#
loop_
_entity.id
_entity.type
_entity.pdbx_description
1 polymer ?
#
loop_
_entity_poly.entity_id
_entity_poly.type
_entity_poly.pdbx_seq_one_letter_code
_entity_poly.pdbx_strand_id
1 'polypeptide(L)'
;MVWETLRVNKGLAMGQRLALSLAIAFVSKLEDPVLGLRPLLYCKYIDDCFIIFSTQEEMDKCFEMLNEQSEYIKFTREKPRKNWLSFLNV
;
A
#
# COMPACT_ATOMS: atom_id res chain seq x y z
N MET A 1 3.99 -17.82 -0.48
CA MET A 1 3.57 -16.70 -1.35
C MET A 1 2.35 -16.06 -0.72
N VAL A 2 2.47 -14.82 -0.29
CA VAL A 2 1.45 -14.03 0.40
C VAL A 2 1.22 -12.78 -0.42
N TRP A 3 -0.04 -12.47 -0.71
CA TRP A 3 -0.42 -11.24 -1.39
C TRP A 3 -1.48 -10.50 -0.58
N GLU A 4 -1.35 -9.19 -0.46
CA GLU A 4 -2.26 -8.33 0.29
C GLU A 4 -2.50 -7.01 -0.45
N THR A 5 -3.69 -6.44 -0.28
CA THR A 5 -4.01 -5.08 -0.73
C THR A 5 -3.88 -4.17 0.46
N LEU A 6 -3.07 -3.12 0.33
CA LEU A 6 -2.96 -2.04 1.29
C LEU A 6 -3.73 -0.83 0.79
N ARG A 7 -4.59 -0.27 1.64
CA ARG A 7 -5.36 0.94 1.34
C ARG A 7 -5.01 2.04 2.32
N VAL A 8 -4.79 3.25 1.80
CA VAL A 8 -4.61 4.44 2.64
C VAL A 8 -5.96 4.89 3.21
N ASN A 9 -6.05 5.03 4.54
CA ASN A 9 -7.32 5.38 5.20
C ASN A 9 -7.61 6.90 5.22
N LYS A 10 -6.69 7.74 4.74
CA LYS A 10 -6.86 9.20 4.68
C LYS A 10 -6.35 9.74 3.34
N GLY A 11 -7.28 10.19 2.51
CA GLY A 11 -7.00 10.80 1.22
C GLY A 11 -7.09 12.33 1.23
N LEU A 12 -6.58 12.96 0.18
CA LEU A 12 -6.82 14.38 -0.08
C LEU A 12 -8.21 14.60 -0.72
N ALA A 13 -8.70 15.83 -0.67
CA ALA A 13 -9.99 16.19 -1.25
C ALA A 13 -10.06 15.87 -2.77
N MET A 14 -11.07 15.09 -3.15
CA MET A 14 -11.31 14.74 -4.56
C MET A 14 -11.66 15.99 -5.38
N GLY A 15 -11.14 16.07 -6.62
CA GLY A 15 -11.41 17.17 -7.55
C GLY A 15 -10.35 18.30 -7.56
N GLN A 16 -9.40 18.29 -6.62
CA GLN A 16 -8.26 19.21 -6.64
C GLN A 16 -7.14 18.66 -7.55
N ARG A 17 -6.71 19.42 -8.55
CA ARG A 17 -5.67 18.98 -9.53
C ARG A 17 -4.34 18.66 -8.87
N LEU A 18 -3.98 19.36 -7.79
CA LEU A 18 -2.76 19.12 -7.04
C LEU A 18 -2.88 17.95 -6.06
N ALA A 19 -4.09 17.63 -5.58
CA ALA A 19 -4.29 16.55 -4.61
C ALA A 19 -3.78 15.20 -5.12
N LEU A 20 -4.06 14.87 -6.38
CA LEU A 20 -3.56 13.64 -7.01
C LEU A 20 -2.03 13.61 -7.06
N SER A 21 -1.40 14.72 -7.43
CA SER A 21 0.06 14.80 -7.52
C SER A 21 0.72 14.68 -6.14
N LEU A 22 0.15 15.33 -5.11
CA LEU A 22 0.63 15.22 -3.74
C LEU A 22 0.43 13.81 -3.18
N ALA A 23 -0.71 13.17 -3.43
CA ALA A 23 -0.97 11.80 -2.99
C ALA A 23 0.06 10.82 -3.60
N ILE A 24 0.29 10.91 -4.92
CA ILE A 24 1.29 10.08 -5.61
C ILE A 24 2.68 10.33 -5.05
N ALA A 25 3.10 11.59 -4.88
CA ALA A 25 4.42 11.93 -4.38
C ALA A 25 4.62 11.48 -2.92
N PHE A 26 3.59 11.61 -2.09
CA PHE A 26 3.65 11.18 -0.69
C PHE A 26 3.75 9.65 -0.58
N VAL A 27 2.88 8.92 -1.28
CA VAL A 27 2.96 7.44 -1.31
C VAL A 27 4.30 7.00 -1.90
N SER A 28 4.81 7.69 -2.92
CA SER A 28 6.13 7.37 -3.49
C SER A 28 7.28 7.54 -2.50
N LYS A 29 7.23 8.52 -1.60
CA LYS A 29 8.22 8.62 -0.50
C LYS A 29 8.13 7.46 0.49
N LEU A 30 6.94 6.88 0.67
CA LEU A 30 6.74 5.72 1.55
C LEU A 30 7.17 4.41 0.89
N GLU A 31 7.37 4.40 -0.43
CA GLU A 31 7.80 3.22 -1.19
C GLU A 31 9.28 2.90 -1.02
N ASP A 32 10.14 3.90 -0.80
CA ASP A 32 11.59 3.72 -0.62
C ASP A 32 11.96 2.58 0.34
N PRO A 33 11.41 2.50 1.58
CA PRO A 33 11.67 1.38 2.48
C PRO A 33 11.08 0.04 2.00
N VAL A 34 9.92 0.06 1.32
CA VAL A 34 9.28 -1.16 0.78
C VAL A 34 10.12 -1.78 -0.33
N LEU A 35 10.69 -0.96 -1.21
CA LEU A 35 11.60 -1.42 -2.26
C LEU A 35 12.86 -2.08 -1.69
N GLY A 36 13.32 -1.62 -0.52
CA GLY A 36 14.41 -2.24 0.22
C GLY A 36 14.14 -3.68 0.67
N LEU A 37 12.88 -4.03 0.93
CA LEU A 37 12.46 -5.40 1.30
C LEU A 37 12.34 -6.35 0.09
N ARG A 38 12.50 -5.85 -1.14
CA ARG A 38 12.43 -6.63 -2.39
C ARG A 38 11.18 -7.53 -2.47
N PRO A 39 9.97 -6.94 -2.46
CA PRO A 39 8.75 -7.71 -2.73
C PRO A 39 8.84 -8.42 -4.08
N LEU A 40 8.19 -9.58 -4.19
CA LEU A 40 8.08 -10.32 -5.45
C LEU A 40 7.33 -9.51 -6.50
N LEU A 41 6.33 -8.74 -6.06
CA LEU A 41 5.55 -7.84 -6.90
C LEU A 41 5.04 -6.68 -6.06
N TYR A 42 5.13 -5.48 -6.62
CA TYR A 42 4.58 -4.26 -6.06
C TYR A 42 3.85 -3.51 -7.16
N CYS A 43 2.54 -3.32 -7.01
CA CYS A 43 1.71 -2.55 -7.92
C CYS A 43 0.94 -1.48 -7.14
N LYS A 44 0.90 -0.25 -7.65
CA LYS A 44 0.17 0.86 -7.02
C LYS A 44 -0.87 1.43 -7.96
N TYR A 45 -2.04 1.73 -7.41
CA TYR A 45 -3.10 2.49 -8.04
C TYR A 45 -3.60 3.59 -7.11
N ILE A 46 -3.03 4.80 -7.24
CA ILE A 46 -3.34 6.00 -6.45
C ILE A 46 -3.30 5.73 -4.93
N ASP A 47 -4.43 5.34 -4.32
CA ASP A 47 -4.59 5.11 -2.88
C ASP A 47 -4.53 3.61 -2.49
N ASP A 48 -4.55 2.71 -3.47
CA ASP A 48 -4.51 1.26 -3.30
C ASP A 48 -3.16 0.69 -3.77
N CYS A 49 -2.53 -0.15 -2.95
CA CYS A 49 -1.26 -0.82 -3.25
C CYS A 49 -1.43 -2.34 -3.14
N PHE A 50 -0.94 -3.08 -4.11
CA PHE A 50 -0.93 -4.54 -4.12
C PHE A 50 0.50 -5.02 -3.98
N ILE A 51 0.75 -5.82 -2.95
CA ILE A 51 2.10 -6.28 -2.62
C ILE A 51 2.09 -7.80 -2.49
N ILE A 52 3.10 -8.44 -3.08
CA ILE A 52 3.33 -9.88 -2.98
C ILE A 52 4.69 -10.14 -2.35
N PHE A 53 4.71 -10.96 -1.30
CA PHE A 53 5.92 -11.46 -0.65
C PHE A 53 5.99 -12.99 -0.65
N SER A 54 7.19 -13.51 -0.41
CA SER A 54 7.41 -14.97 -0.30
C SER A 54 6.83 -15.50 1.00
N THR A 55 7.06 -14.78 2.10
CA THR A 55 6.69 -15.14 3.47
C THR A 55 5.72 -14.13 4.10
N GLN A 56 4.93 -14.59 5.09
CA GLN A 56 4.04 -13.71 5.85
C GLN A 56 4.84 -12.77 6.77
N GLU A 57 5.99 -13.20 7.28
CA GLU A 57 6.86 -12.39 8.14
C GLU A 57 7.41 -11.15 7.42
N GLU A 58 7.87 -11.30 6.17
CA GLU A 58 8.29 -10.17 5.33
C GLU A 58 7.13 -9.20 5.07
N MET A 59 5.93 -9.73 4.82
CA MET A 59 4.73 -8.92 4.65
C MET A 59 4.44 -8.15 5.96
N ASP A 60 4.38 -8.83 7.10
CA ASP A 60 4.00 -8.22 8.38
C ASP A 60 4.99 -7.13 8.77
N LYS A 61 6.29 -7.37 8.55
CA LYS A 61 7.35 -6.37 8.71
C LYS A 61 7.19 -5.17 7.76
N CYS A 62 6.82 -5.43 6.49
CA CYS A 62 6.53 -4.36 5.53
C CYS A 62 5.34 -3.50 5.99
N PHE A 63 4.28 -4.14 6.48
CA PHE A 63 3.07 -3.47 6.93
C PHE A 63 3.31 -2.61 8.19
N GLU A 64 4.10 -3.12 9.13
CA GLU A 64 4.54 -2.36 10.31
C GLU A 64 5.38 -1.16 9.90
N MET A 65 6.41 -1.37 9.08
CA MET A 65 7.30 -0.30 8.61
C MET A 65 6.54 0.80 7.87
N LEU A 66 5.58 0.44 7.00
CA LEU A 66 4.72 1.40 6.29
C LEU A 66 3.87 2.26 7.24
N ASN A 67 3.36 1.67 8.34
CA ASN A 67 2.57 2.40 9.32
C ASN A 67 3.42 3.21 10.31
N GLU A 68 4.71 2.91 10.44
CA GLU A 68 5.69 3.68 11.22
C GLU A 68 6.21 4.91 10.47
N GLN A 69 6.30 4.86 9.14
CA GLN A 69 6.82 5.98 8.34
C GLN A 69 6.04 7.29 8.51
N SER A 70 4.75 7.20 8.87
CA SER A 70 3.91 8.38 9.04
C SER A 70 2.89 8.20 10.18
N GLU A 71 2.74 9.24 10.99
CA GLU A 71 1.65 9.32 11.97
C GLU A 71 0.32 9.73 11.32
N TYR A 72 0.39 10.55 10.26
CA TYR A 72 -0.79 11.10 9.58
C TYR A 72 -1.55 10.08 8.73
N ILE A 73 -0.85 9.20 8.03
CA ILE A 73 -1.41 8.19 7.14
C ILE A 73 -1.22 6.80 7.73
N LYS A 74 -2.31 6.05 7.81
CA LYS A 74 -2.32 4.64 8.22
C LYS A 74 -2.80 3.79 7.06
N PHE A 75 -2.13 2.67 6.86
CA PHE A 75 -2.51 1.67 5.88
C PHE A 75 -3.38 0.62 6.55
N THR A 76 -4.49 0.29 5.90
CA THR A 76 -5.27 -0.91 6.22
C THR A 76 -4.83 -2.01 5.28
N ARG A 77 -4.87 -3.25 5.75
CA ARG A 77 -4.56 -4.43 4.94
C ARG A 77 -5.80 -5.28 4.72
N GLU A 78 -5.98 -5.72 3.48
CA GLU A 78 -7.00 -6.69 3.11
C GLU A 78 -6.33 -7.99 2.68
N LYS A 79 -6.66 -9.07 3.40
CA LYS A 79 -6.16 -10.41 3.09
C LYS A 79 -7.07 -11.09 2.07
N PRO A 80 -6.51 -11.85 1.12
CA PRO A 80 -7.29 -12.60 0.14
C PRO A 80 -8.20 -13.60 0.83
N ARG A 81 -9.45 -13.66 0.38
CA ARG A 81 -10.43 -14.68 0.82
C ARG A 81 -10.68 -15.64 -0.33
N LYS A 82 -10.49 -16.94 -0.11
CA LYS A 82 -10.75 -17.99 -1.11
C LYS A 82 -10.05 -17.72 -2.47
N ASN A 83 -8.78 -17.33 -2.44
CA ASN A 83 -7.97 -16.93 -3.60
C ASN A 83 -8.49 -15.70 -4.38
N TRP A 84 -9.44 -14.95 -3.83
CA TRP A 84 -9.91 -13.69 -4.39
C TRP A 84 -9.46 -12.52 -3.52
N LEU A 85 -8.99 -11.46 -4.15
CA LEU A 85 -8.66 -10.20 -3.48
C LEU A 85 -9.20 -9.03 -4.32
N SER A 86 -10.01 -8.20 -3.70
CA SER A 86 -10.44 -6.91 -4.26
C SER A 86 -9.25 -5.97 -4.31
N PHE A 87 -8.83 -5.59 -5.51
CA PHE A 87 -7.81 -4.55 -5.70
C PHE A 87 -8.39 -3.21 -6.14
N LEU A 88 -9.53 -3.23 -6.83
CA LEU A 88 -10.32 -2.05 -7.22
C LEU A 88 -11.79 -2.42 -7.08
N ASN A 89 -12.54 -1.67 -6.27
CA ASN A 89 -13.98 -1.88 -6.15
C ASN A 89 -14.65 -1.19 -7.35
N VAL A 90 -14.85 -1.93 -8.44
CA VAL A 90 -15.56 -1.48 -9.66
C VAL A 90 -16.91 -2.16 -9.74
#